data_AF-A0A1H4MIY6-F1
#
_entry.id   AF-A0A1H4MIY6-F1
#
_cell.length_a   1.000
_cell.length_b   1.000
_cell.length_c   1.000
_cell.angle_alpha   90.00
_cell.angle_beta   90.00
_cell.angle_gamma   90.00
#
_symmetry.space_group_name_H-M   'P 1'
#
loop_
_entity.id
_entity.type
_entity.pdbx_description
1 polymer ?
#
loop_
_entity_poly.entity_id
_entity_poly.type
_entity_poly.pdbx_seq_one_letter_code
_entity_poly.pdbx_strand_id
1 'polypeptide(L)'
;MLIQFDPFAFVVALAAFLVAWRAHYLAKGAPEKARRREIRDEIRGRIEALRESTSPLSIIIDLGQPLVAPPADFNANVKALDNLSDRVPETTQIRGIHVTAFSLASRWYSAFHDETQYDLTKARAQKWQQNLADARTSGTQAMIDAAAGHFDDYTNQAEKLRRVADASRTQVREGLSIFKTRADAYTDWLNTLDRGKAKR
;
A
#
# COMPACT_ATOMS: atom_id res chain seq x y z
N MET A 1 -72.43 29.22 0.75
CA MET A 1 -70.99 29.39 0.47
C MET A 1 -70.62 28.32 -0.56
N LEU A 2 -70.60 28.65 -1.85
CA LEU A 2 -70.10 27.73 -2.88
C LEU A 2 -68.57 27.81 -2.83
N ILE A 3 -67.90 26.71 -2.51
CA ILE A 3 -66.44 26.60 -2.69
C ILE A 3 -66.21 26.52 -4.19
N GLN A 4 -65.78 27.63 -4.79
CA GLN A 4 -65.40 27.70 -6.20
C GLN A 4 -64.07 26.94 -6.35
N PHE A 5 -64.14 25.69 -6.81
CA PHE A 5 -62.95 24.88 -7.07
C PHE A 5 -62.24 25.41 -8.31
N ASP A 6 -61.09 26.05 -8.12
CA ASP A 6 -60.21 26.47 -9.21
C ASP A 6 -59.19 25.35 -9.51
N PRO A 7 -59.39 24.58 -10.60
CA PRO A 7 -58.51 23.46 -10.94
C PRO A 7 -57.09 23.93 -11.30
N PHE A 8 -56.90 25.16 -11.81
CA PHE A 8 -55.58 25.67 -12.13
C PHE A 8 -54.78 25.99 -10.86
N ALA A 9 -55.41 26.65 -9.90
CA ALA A 9 -54.78 26.92 -8.60
C ALA A 9 -54.41 25.62 -7.87
N PHE A 10 -55.25 24.58 -7.96
CA PHE A 10 -54.96 23.27 -7.39
C PHE A 10 -53.75 22.59 -8.05
N VAL A 11 -53.65 22.59 -9.38
CA VAL A 11 -52.52 22.00 -10.11
C VAL A 11 -51.20 22.74 -9.81
N VAL A 12 -51.23 24.07 -9.75
CA VAL A 12 -50.05 24.88 -9.40
C VAL A 12 -49.62 24.62 -7.95
N ALA A 13 -50.57 24.51 -7.01
CA ALA A 13 -50.28 24.18 -5.62
C ALA A 13 -49.67 22.77 -5.48
N LEU A 14 -50.17 21.79 -6.23
CA LEU A 14 -49.62 20.42 -6.25
C LEU A 14 -48.20 20.40 -6.82
N ALA A 15 -47.95 21.12 -7.92
CA ALA A 15 -46.62 21.25 -8.51
C ALA A 15 -45.62 21.93 -7.56
N ALA A 16 -46.04 23.01 -6.90
CA ALA A 16 -45.23 23.68 -5.88
C ALA A 16 -44.92 22.76 -4.69
N PHE A 17 -45.90 21.96 -4.24
CA PHE A 17 -45.70 20.96 -3.20
C PHE A 17 -44.69 19.88 -3.62
N LEU A 18 -44.77 19.37 -4.85
CA LEU A 18 -43.82 18.36 -5.35
C LEU A 18 -42.39 18.92 -5.47
N VAL A 19 -42.25 20.17 -5.91
CA VAL A 19 -40.95 20.87 -5.96
C VAL A 19 -40.41 21.09 -4.54
N ALA A 20 -41.23 21.57 -3.61
CA ALA A 20 -40.85 21.77 -2.21
C ALA A 20 -40.50 20.45 -1.51
N TRP A 21 -41.26 19.38 -1.76
CA TRP A 21 -40.99 18.04 -1.26
C TRP A 21 -39.64 17.52 -1.75
N ARG A 22 -39.37 17.64 -3.06
CA ARG A 22 -38.09 17.27 -3.64
C ARG A 22 -36.94 18.11 -3.07
N ALA A 23 -37.13 19.42 -2.91
CA ALA A 23 -36.14 20.31 -2.30
C ALA A 23 -35.87 19.95 -0.83
N HIS A 24 -36.90 19.64 -0.05
CA HIS A 24 -36.78 19.20 1.34
C HIS A 24 -36.03 17.86 1.45
N TYR A 25 -36.32 16.90 0.57
CA TYR A 25 -35.64 15.62 0.52
C TYR A 25 -34.16 15.78 0.11
N LEU A 26 -33.87 16.65 -0.85
CA LEU A 26 -32.50 16.99 -1.26
C LEU A 26 -31.74 17.72 -0.14
N ALA A 27 -32.39 18.63 0.57
CA ALA A 27 -31.81 19.38 1.68
C ALA A 27 -31.44 18.48 2.86
N LYS A 28 -32.26 17.46 3.17
CA LYS A 28 -31.95 16.47 4.21
C LYS A 28 -30.75 15.58 3.85
N GLY A 29 -30.59 15.23 2.58
CA GLY A 29 -29.47 14.40 2.11
C GLY A 29 -28.18 15.16 1.80
N ALA A 30 -28.22 16.49 1.67
CA ALA A 30 -27.06 17.33 1.40
C ALA A 30 -25.92 17.21 2.44
N PRO A 31 -26.17 17.27 3.76
CA PRO A 31 -25.10 17.14 4.76
C PRO A 31 -24.45 15.74 4.76
N GLU A 32 -25.23 14.69 4.50
CA GLU A 32 -24.70 13.33 4.41
C GLU A 32 -23.80 13.17 3.17
N LYS A 33 -24.21 13.72 2.02
CA LYS A 33 -23.39 13.72 0.80
C LYS A 33 -22.11 14.53 0.97
N ALA A 34 -22.17 15.68 1.64
CA ALA A 34 -21.00 16.50 1.94
C ALA A 34 -20.01 15.73 2.83
N ARG A 35 -20.48 15.13 3.92
CA ARG A 35 -19.64 14.30 4.81
C ARG A 35 -19.00 13.12 4.08
N ARG A 36 -19.74 12.44 3.20
CA ARG A 36 -19.19 11.34 2.39
C ARG A 36 -18.10 11.82 1.43
N ARG A 37 -18.25 13.02 0.87
CA ARG A 37 -17.24 13.62 0.00
C ARG A 37 -15.97 13.93 0.79
N GLU A 38 -16.09 14.53 1.96
CA GLU A 38 -14.95 14.77 2.87
C GLU A 38 -14.20 13.48 3.21
N ILE A 39 -14.93 12.40 3.55
CA ILE A 39 -14.32 11.10 3.85
C ILE A 39 -13.61 10.52 2.61
N ARG A 40 -14.19 10.65 1.42
CA ARG A 40 -13.56 10.20 0.16
C ARG A 40 -12.30 10.99 -0.15
N ASP A 41 -12.30 12.30 0.09
CA ASP A 41 -11.13 13.15 -0.07
C ASP A 41 -10.04 12.77 0.93
N GLU A 42 -10.41 12.43 2.17
CA GLU A 42 -9.47 11.88 3.16
C GLU A 42 -8.89 10.54 2.71
N ILE A 43 -9.73 9.61 2.24
CA ILE A 43 -9.29 8.31 1.69
C ILE A 43 -8.33 8.53 0.52
N ARG A 44 -8.64 9.45 -0.39
CA ARG A 44 -7.75 9.81 -1.52
C ARG A 44 -6.41 10.32 -1.00
N GLY A 45 -6.42 11.21 -0.01
CA GLY A 45 -5.19 11.69 0.63
C GLY A 45 -4.35 10.57 1.26
N ARG A 46 -4.99 9.58 1.91
CA ARG A 46 -4.28 8.41 2.46
C ARG A 46 -3.69 7.52 1.37
N ILE A 47 -4.43 7.29 0.29
CA ILE A 47 -3.93 6.51 -0.83
C ILE A 47 -2.75 7.21 -1.50
N GLU A 48 -2.81 8.53 -1.68
CA GLU A 48 -1.71 9.31 -2.26
C GLU A 48 -0.47 9.26 -1.36
N ALA A 49 -0.62 9.42 -0.04
CA ALA A 49 0.50 9.26 0.90
C ALA A 49 1.15 7.85 0.83
N LEU A 50 0.35 6.80 0.65
CA LEU A 50 0.86 5.44 0.43
C LEU A 50 1.58 5.30 -0.92
N ARG A 51 1.13 6.00 -1.97
CA ARG A 51 1.80 6.03 -3.28
C ARG A 51 3.13 6.79 -3.20
N GLU A 52 3.14 7.94 -2.55
CA GLU A 52 4.35 8.75 -2.35
C GLU A 52 5.41 7.99 -1.56
N SER A 53 5.02 7.36 -0.44
CA SER A 53 5.93 6.55 0.39
C SER A 53 6.47 5.29 -0.32
N THR A 54 5.80 4.81 -1.37
CA THR A 54 6.26 3.66 -2.18
C THR A 54 6.95 4.07 -3.49
N SER A 55 6.98 5.35 -3.84
CA SER A 55 7.65 5.85 -5.03
C SER A 55 9.16 5.57 -5.02
N PRO A 56 9.90 5.85 -3.92
CA PRO A 56 11.31 5.48 -3.82
C PRO A 56 11.54 3.97 -3.94
N LEU A 57 10.63 3.15 -3.39
CA LEU A 57 10.75 1.70 -3.42
C LEU A 57 10.76 1.14 -4.85
N SER A 58 9.92 1.66 -5.75
CA SER A 58 9.99 1.26 -7.17
C SER A 58 11.35 1.52 -7.78
N ILE A 59 11.90 2.72 -7.53
CA ILE A 59 13.20 3.13 -8.08
C ILE A 59 14.31 2.23 -7.53
N ILE A 60 14.30 1.97 -6.22
CA ILE A 60 15.28 1.09 -5.56
C ILE A 60 15.25 -0.33 -6.17
N ILE A 61 14.07 -0.88 -6.38
CA ILE A 61 13.88 -2.22 -6.96
C ILE A 61 14.34 -2.28 -8.43
N ASP A 62 14.07 -1.24 -9.21
CA ASP A 62 14.42 -1.20 -10.63
C ASP A 62 15.92 -0.98 -10.84
N LEU A 63 16.56 -0.19 -9.98
CA LEU A 63 18.01 0.04 -9.98
C LEU A 63 18.81 -1.07 -9.27
N GLY A 64 18.14 -2.03 -8.63
CA GLY A 64 18.81 -3.07 -7.83
C GLY A 64 19.56 -2.51 -6.63
N GLN A 65 19.16 -1.35 -6.12
CA GLN A 65 19.77 -0.73 -4.93
C GLN A 65 19.31 -1.45 -3.66
N PRO A 66 20.13 -1.45 -2.59
CA PRO A 66 19.75 -2.03 -1.30
C PRO A 66 18.39 -1.53 -0.82
N LEU A 67 17.53 -2.45 -0.40
CA LEU A 67 16.23 -2.09 0.17
C LEU A 67 16.42 -1.30 1.46
N VAL A 68 15.57 -0.30 1.64
CA VAL A 68 15.42 0.42 2.91
C VAL A 68 14.25 -0.15 3.69
N ALA A 69 14.22 0.05 5.00
CA ALA A 69 13.07 -0.32 5.81
C ALA A 69 11.81 0.46 5.37
N PRO A 70 10.60 -0.12 5.50
CA PRO A 70 9.36 0.59 5.26
C PRO A 70 9.25 1.85 6.12
N PRO A 71 8.84 3.00 5.54
CA PRO A 71 8.57 4.22 6.28
C PRO A 71 7.54 4.03 7.40
N ALA A 72 7.74 4.67 8.54
CA ALA A 72 6.86 4.51 9.72
C ALA A 72 5.42 4.99 9.45
N ASP A 73 5.28 6.01 8.61
CA ASP A 73 4.00 6.58 8.17
C ASP A 73 3.23 5.65 7.22
N PHE A 74 3.90 4.70 6.54
CA PHE A 74 3.23 3.72 5.68
C PHE A 74 2.18 2.92 6.47
N ASN A 75 2.59 2.30 7.58
CA ASN A 75 1.69 1.50 8.42
C ASN A 75 0.59 2.36 9.06
N ALA A 76 0.91 3.60 9.43
CA ALA A 76 -0.07 4.54 9.97
C ALA A 76 -1.17 4.86 8.94
N ASN A 77 -0.79 5.10 7.67
CA ASN A 77 -1.74 5.35 6.59
C ASN A 77 -2.54 4.10 6.21
N VAL A 78 -1.95 2.90 6.23
CA VAL A 78 -2.68 1.63 6.06
C VAL A 78 -3.77 1.48 7.11
N LYS A 79 -3.45 1.70 8.39
CA LYS A 79 -4.42 1.64 9.49
C LYS A 79 -5.50 2.71 9.40
N ALA A 80 -5.12 3.93 9.00
CA ALA A 80 -6.08 5.02 8.79
C ALA A 80 -7.09 4.67 7.68
N LEU A 81 -6.63 4.04 6.59
CA LEU A 81 -7.48 3.59 5.50
C LEU A 81 -8.55 2.59 5.96
N ASP A 82 -8.16 1.62 6.78
CA ASP A 82 -9.08 0.62 7.35
C ASP A 82 -10.17 1.28 8.22
N ASN A 83 -9.77 2.20 9.10
CA ASN A 83 -10.69 2.96 9.96
C ASN A 83 -11.71 3.81 9.17
N LEU A 84 -11.34 4.28 7.98
CA LEU A 84 -12.21 5.06 7.10
C LEU A 84 -13.13 4.16 6.25
N SER A 85 -12.76 2.90 6.01
CA SER A 85 -13.46 2.00 5.10
C SER A 85 -14.93 1.78 5.47
N ASP A 86 -15.23 1.64 6.76
CA ASP A 86 -16.59 1.37 7.26
C ASP A 86 -17.52 2.60 7.22
N ARG A 87 -16.97 3.78 6.88
CA ARG A 87 -17.72 5.04 6.85
C ARG A 87 -18.28 5.37 5.48
N VAL A 88 -18.01 4.53 4.47
CA VAL A 88 -18.46 4.73 3.08
C VAL A 88 -19.04 3.45 2.46
N PRO A 89 -19.95 3.58 1.48
CA PRO A 89 -20.56 2.42 0.80
C PRO A 89 -19.56 1.51 0.08
N GLU A 90 -18.48 2.10 -0.43
CA GLU A 90 -17.41 1.42 -1.16
C GLU A 90 -16.38 0.68 -0.27
N THR A 91 -16.75 0.33 0.96
CA THR A 91 -15.89 -0.35 1.96
C THR A 91 -15.10 -1.54 1.38
N THR A 92 -15.73 -2.38 0.54
CA THR A 92 -15.07 -3.55 -0.06
C THR A 92 -13.88 -3.18 -0.94
N GLN A 93 -13.97 -2.07 -1.69
CA GLN A 93 -12.86 -1.60 -2.54
C GLN A 93 -11.70 -1.10 -1.68
N ILE A 94 -12.02 -0.31 -0.65
CA ILE A 94 -11.04 0.25 0.28
C ILE A 94 -10.34 -0.85 1.09
N ARG A 95 -11.11 -1.83 1.60
CA ARG A 95 -10.55 -3.01 2.28
C ARG A 95 -9.66 -3.82 1.34
N GLY A 96 -10.01 -3.90 0.06
CA GLY A 96 -9.15 -4.50 -0.97
C GLY A 96 -7.78 -3.80 -1.08
N ILE A 97 -7.76 -2.46 -1.07
CA ILE A 97 -6.53 -1.68 -1.07
C ILE A 97 -5.76 -1.89 0.25
N HIS A 98 -6.44 -1.82 1.39
CA HIS A 98 -5.87 -2.07 2.71
C HIS A 98 -5.13 -3.42 2.78
N VAL A 99 -5.79 -4.51 2.36
CA VAL A 99 -5.17 -5.85 2.35
C VAL A 99 -3.93 -5.88 1.46
N THR A 100 -3.96 -5.27 0.28
CA THR A 100 -2.79 -5.23 -0.60
C THR A 100 -1.65 -4.36 -0.05
N ALA A 101 -1.96 -3.24 0.59
CA ALA A 101 -0.96 -2.37 1.21
C ALA A 101 -0.33 -3.04 2.44
N PHE A 102 -1.14 -3.70 3.29
CA PHE A 102 -0.65 -4.47 4.42
C PHE A 102 0.23 -5.66 3.98
N SER A 103 -0.19 -6.38 2.93
CA SER A 103 0.62 -7.46 2.36
C SER A 103 1.95 -6.92 1.80
N LEU A 104 1.93 -5.78 1.11
CA LEU A 104 3.14 -5.11 0.64
C LEU A 104 4.07 -4.74 1.80
N ALA A 105 3.55 -4.17 2.90
CA ALA A 105 4.35 -3.85 4.08
C ALA A 105 5.07 -5.09 4.63
N SER A 106 4.33 -6.19 4.78
CA SER A 106 4.88 -7.45 5.31
C SER A 106 5.99 -8.01 4.41
N ARG A 107 5.76 -8.01 3.09
CA ARG A 107 6.76 -8.45 2.11
C ARG A 107 7.99 -7.54 2.11
N TRP A 108 7.79 -6.24 2.23
CA TRP A 108 8.86 -5.26 2.26
C TRP A 108 9.74 -5.43 3.52
N TYR A 109 9.14 -5.59 4.70
CA TYR A 109 9.90 -5.93 5.91
C TYR A 109 10.69 -7.23 5.77
N SER A 110 10.06 -8.28 5.22
CA SER A 110 10.76 -9.56 4.99
C SER A 110 11.94 -9.39 4.05
N ALA A 111 11.74 -8.74 2.90
CA ALA A 111 12.81 -8.54 1.92
C ALA A 111 13.96 -7.69 2.46
N PHE A 112 13.66 -6.64 3.23
CA PHE A 112 14.68 -5.85 3.92
C PHE A 112 15.47 -6.69 4.93
N HIS A 113 14.80 -7.55 5.69
CA HIS A 113 15.44 -8.47 6.62
C HIS A 113 16.33 -9.49 5.89
N ASP A 114 15.84 -10.09 4.81
CA ASP A 114 16.56 -11.09 4.01
C ASP A 114 17.83 -10.49 3.37
N GLU A 115 17.74 -9.27 2.84
CA GLU A 115 18.91 -8.53 2.32
C GLU A 115 19.93 -8.23 3.44
N THR A 116 19.46 -7.82 4.61
CA THR A 116 20.33 -7.58 5.77
C THR A 116 21.05 -8.85 6.21
N GLN A 117 20.36 -10.00 6.26
CA GLN A 117 20.97 -11.28 6.60
C GLN A 117 22.00 -11.72 5.55
N TYR A 118 21.69 -11.53 4.27
CA TYR A 118 22.61 -11.80 3.18
C TYR A 118 23.90 -10.96 3.32
N ASP A 119 23.78 -9.65 3.52
CA ASP A 119 24.92 -8.75 3.65
C ASP A 119 25.80 -9.07 4.85
N LEU A 120 25.18 -9.36 6.02
CA LEU A 120 25.90 -9.78 7.21
C LEU A 120 26.66 -11.10 6.99
N THR A 121 26.02 -12.07 6.32
CA THR A 121 26.63 -13.38 6.04
C THR A 121 27.77 -13.25 5.02
N LYS A 122 27.59 -12.41 4.01
CA LYS A 122 28.63 -12.07 3.03
C LYS A 122 29.84 -11.40 3.69
N ALA A 123 29.61 -10.46 4.60
CA ALA A 123 30.69 -9.83 5.37
C ALA A 123 31.44 -10.84 6.26
N ARG A 124 30.72 -11.80 6.86
CA ARG A 124 31.35 -12.91 7.61
C ARG A 124 32.19 -13.82 6.71
N ALA A 125 31.70 -14.15 5.52
CA ALA A 125 32.48 -14.92 4.54
C ALA A 125 33.78 -14.20 4.17
N GLN A 126 33.72 -12.89 3.91
CA GLN A 126 34.92 -12.08 3.62
C GLN A 126 35.90 -12.06 4.80
N LYS A 127 35.41 -11.95 6.04
CA LYS A 127 36.25 -12.03 7.24
C LYS A 127 36.95 -13.39 7.35
N TRP A 128 36.23 -14.49 7.09
CA TRP A 128 36.83 -15.83 7.11
C TRP A 128 37.80 -16.07 5.95
N GLN A 129 37.58 -15.43 4.80
CA GLN A 129 38.56 -15.41 3.70
C GLN A 129 39.88 -14.78 4.13
N GLN A 130 39.83 -13.67 4.86
CA GLN A 130 41.02 -13.02 5.42
C GLN A 130 41.68 -13.92 6.48
N ASN A 131 40.90 -14.44 7.43
CA ASN A 131 41.43 -15.38 8.44
C ASN A 131 42.09 -16.61 7.81
N LEU A 132 41.57 -17.12 6.68
CA LEU A 132 42.17 -18.23 5.94
C LEU A 132 43.49 -17.82 5.30
N ALA A 133 43.59 -16.61 4.75
CA ALA A 133 44.84 -16.08 4.22
C ALA A 133 45.91 -15.92 5.33
N ASP A 134 45.50 -15.43 6.50
CA ASP A 134 46.37 -15.28 7.67
C ASP A 134 46.82 -16.65 8.20
N ALA A 135 45.89 -17.61 8.32
CA ALA A 135 46.19 -18.98 8.74
C ALA A 135 47.14 -19.69 7.77
N ARG A 136 47.06 -19.43 6.46
CA ARG A 136 48.01 -19.96 5.46
C ARG A 136 49.41 -19.37 5.60
N THR A 137 49.54 -18.19 6.18
CA THR A 137 50.84 -17.50 6.33
C THR A 137 51.59 -17.97 7.57
N SER A 138 50.90 -18.14 8.70
CA SER A 138 51.54 -18.40 10.00
C SER A 138 50.81 -19.40 10.90
N GLY A 139 49.74 -20.04 10.42
CA GLY A 139 48.93 -20.98 11.19
C GLY A 139 49.38 -22.44 11.09
N THR A 140 48.83 -23.28 11.94
CA THR A 140 48.96 -24.75 11.82
C THR A 140 47.98 -25.29 10.79
N GLN A 141 48.21 -26.52 10.30
CA GLN A 141 47.28 -27.18 9.36
C GLN A 141 45.85 -27.23 9.92
N ALA A 142 45.69 -27.52 11.21
CA ALA A 142 44.37 -27.53 11.86
C ALA A 142 43.69 -26.15 11.85
N MET A 143 44.44 -25.05 11.97
CA MET A 143 43.89 -23.70 11.85
C MET A 143 43.49 -23.37 10.40
N ILE A 144 44.27 -23.82 9.42
CA ILE A 144 43.95 -23.66 7.99
C ILE A 144 42.65 -24.41 7.66
N ASP A 145 42.54 -25.67 8.09
CA ASP A 145 41.38 -26.51 7.82
C ASP A 145 40.12 -25.95 8.51
N ALA A 146 40.23 -25.47 9.75
CA ALA A 146 39.12 -24.83 10.45
C ALA A 146 38.66 -23.53 9.77
N ALA A 147 39.61 -22.67 9.37
CA ALA A 147 39.29 -21.43 8.65
C ALA A 147 38.67 -21.70 7.28
N ALA A 148 39.15 -22.71 6.56
CA ALA A 148 38.58 -23.16 5.29
C ALA A 148 37.15 -23.67 5.48
N GLY A 149 36.90 -24.52 6.49
CA GLY A 149 35.57 -25.02 6.81
C GLY A 149 34.57 -23.91 7.12
N HIS A 150 34.97 -22.91 7.91
CA HIS A 150 34.11 -21.75 8.17
C HIS A 150 33.89 -20.89 6.92
N PHE A 151 34.92 -20.65 6.12
CA PHE A 151 34.78 -19.90 4.87
C PHE A 151 33.80 -20.57 3.91
N ASP A 152 33.92 -21.89 3.72
CA ASP A 152 33.03 -22.66 2.86
C ASP A 152 31.59 -22.66 3.38
N ASP A 153 31.39 -22.84 4.69
CA ASP A 153 30.07 -22.78 5.33
C ASP A 153 29.40 -21.41 5.10
N TYR A 154 30.09 -20.31 5.42
CA TYR A 154 29.54 -18.96 5.22
C TYR A 154 29.32 -18.61 3.75
N THR A 155 30.15 -19.10 2.84
CA THR A 155 29.96 -18.92 1.39
C THR A 155 28.69 -19.63 0.91
N ASN A 156 28.48 -20.88 1.36
CA ASN A 156 27.28 -21.64 1.05
C ASN A 156 26.02 -21.01 1.65
N GLN A 157 26.10 -20.48 2.89
CA GLN A 157 25.00 -19.74 3.51
C GLN A 157 24.70 -18.44 2.76
N ALA A 158 25.72 -17.69 2.35
CA ALA A 158 25.55 -16.46 1.60
C ALA A 158 24.83 -16.71 0.26
N GLU A 159 25.18 -17.77 -0.47
CA GLU A 159 24.49 -18.11 -1.73
C GLU A 159 23.02 -18.53 -1.51
N LYS A 160 22.72 -19.25 -0.42
CA LYS A 160 21.33 -19.56 -0.04
C LYS A 160 20.55 -18.28 0.26
N LEU A 161 21.11 -17.40 1.09
CA LEU A 161 20.47 -16.13 1.47
C LEU A 161 20.32 -15.18 0.29
N ARG A 162 21.26 -15.17 -0.66
CA ARG A 162 21.15 -14.41 -1.90
C ARG A 162 19.89 -14.77 -2.67
N ARG A 163 19.63 -16.08 -2.85
CA ARG A 163 18.43 -16.57 -3.55
C ARG A 163 17.15 -16.21 -2.81
N VAL A 164 17.17 -16.25 -1.47
CA VAL A 164 16.02 -15.82 -0.64
C VAL A 164 15.78 -14.32 -0.82
N ALA A 165 16.82 -13.49 -0.72
CA ALA A 165 16.73 -12.05 -0.94
C ALA A 165 16.22 -11.70 -2.35
N ASP A 166 16.71 -12.38 -3.39
CA ASP A 166 16.25 -12.20 -4.77
C ASP A 166 14.76 -12.56 -4.94
N ALA A 167 14.32 -13.66 -4.32
CA ALA A 167 12.92 -14.08 -4.32
C ALA A 167 12.03 -13.08 -3.56
N SER A 168 12.45 -12.64 -2.37
CA SER A 168 11.73 -11.65 -1.57
C SER A 168 11.63 -10.30 -2.29
N ARG A 169 12.70 -9.83 -2.96
CA ARG A 169 12.65 -8.62 -3.80
C ARG A 169 11.63 -8.76 -4.95
N THR A 170 11.55 -9.93 -5.58
CA THR A 170 10.55 -10.21 -6.62
C THR A 170 9.12 -10.12 -6.06
N GLN A 171 8.88 -10.70 -4.87
CA GLN A 171 7.57 -10.62 -4.22
C GLN A 171 7.16 -9.19 -3.84
N VAL A 172 8.13 -8.33 -3.46
CA VAL A 172 7.89 -6.91 -3.21
C VAL A 172 7.53 -6.20 -4.52
N ARG A 173 8.25 -6.46 -5.62
CA ARG A 173 7.94 -5.90 -6.95
C ARG A 173 6.51 -6.24 -7.38
N GLU A 174 6.12 -7.50 -7.25
CA GLU A 174 4.76 -7.96 -7.55
C GLU A 174 3.71 -7.32 -6.63
N GLY A 175 3.99 -7.28 -5.32
CA GLY A 175 3.11 -6.66 -4.33
C GLY A 175 2.89 -5.17 -4.61
N LEU A 176 3.95 -4.46 -5.01
CA LEU A 176 3.92 -3.04 -5.36
C LEU A 176 3.06 -2.81 -6.61
N SER A 177 3.22 -3.66 -7.65
CA SER A 177 2.40 -3.58 -8.86
C SER A 177 0.91 -3.80 -8.57
N ILE A 178 0.57 -4.82 -7.77
CA ILE A 178 -0.81 -5.11 -7.36
C ILE A 178 -1.40 -3.94 -6.57
N PHE A 179 -0.65 -3.39 -5.61
CA PHE A 179 -1.07 -2.25 -4.82
C PHE A 179 -1.34 -1.02 -5.70
N LYS A 180 -0.38 -0.63 -6.55
CA LYS A 180 -0.52 0.51 -7.47
C LYS A 180 -1.75 0.35 -8.37
N THR A 181 -1.92 -0.82 -8.99
CA THR A 181 -3.07 -1.11 -9.85
C THR A 181 -4.41 -0.91 -9.12
N ARG A 182 -4.54 -1.40 -7.88
CA ARG A 182 -5.78 -1.23 -7.11
C ARG A 182 -5.99 0.21 -6.65
N ALA A 183 -4.93 0.88 -6.20
CA ALA A 183 -4.97 2.27 -5.76
C ALA A 183 -5.37 3.22 -6.91
N ASP A 184 -4.79 3.03 -8.09
CA ASP A 184 -5.07 3.82 -9.27
C ASP A 184 -6.50 3.57 -9.76
N ALA A 185 -6.94 2.32 -9.86
CA ALA A 185 -8.31 1.97 -10.26
C ALA A 185 -9.38 2.63 -9.35
N TYR A 186 -9.14 2.64 -8.04
CA TYR A 186 -10.04 3.29 -7.09
C TYR A 186 -10.02 4.81 -7.21
N THR A 187 -8.84 5.41 -7.34
CA THR A 187 -8.70 6.87 -7.47
C THR A 187 -9.33 7.37 -8.78
N ASP A 188 -9.15 6.64 -9.87
CA ASP A 188 -9.81 6.91 -11.15
C ASP A 188 -11.32 6.76 -11.04
N TRP A 189 -11.82 5.72 -10.37
CA TRP A 189 -13.25 5.57 -10.09
C TRP A 189 -13.81 6.77 -9.31
N LEU A 190 -13.13 7.23 -8.25
CA LEU A 190 -13.51 8.45 -7.53
C LEU A 190 -13.52 9.68 -8.45
N ASN A 191 -12.51 9.84 -9.30
CA ASN A 191 -12.44 10.94 -10.26
C ASN A 191 -13.60 10.90 -11.27
N THR A 192 -14.05 9.71 -11.68
CA THR A 192 -15.23 9.57 -12.57
C THR A 192 -16.55 9.89 -11.87
N LEU A 193 -16.67 9.56 -10.58
CA LEU A 193 -17.81 9.95 -9.75
C LEU A 193 -17.91 11.47 -9.61
N ASP A 194 -16.79 12.14 -9.34
CA ASP A 194 -16.73 13.59 -9.17
C ASP A 194 -17.04 14.34 -10.48
N ARG A 195 -16.66 13.77 -11.63
CA ARG A 195 -16.98 14.32 -12.97
C ARG A 195 -18.42 14.03 -13.43
N GLY A 196 -19.26 13.39 -12.61
CA GLY A 196 -20.67 13.15 -12.90
C GLY A 196 -20.95 12.13 -14.02
N LYS A 197 -19.95 11.34 -14.43
CA LYS A 197 -20.09 10.35 -15.53
C LYS A 197 -20.37 8.92 -15.06
N ALA A 198 -20.41 8.66 -13.75
CA ALA A 198 -20.87 7.38 -13.22
C ALA A 198 -22.39 7.27 -13.43
N LYS A 199 -22.79 6.84 -14.63
CA LYS A 199 -24.15 6.33 -14.88
C LYS A 199 -24.44 5.25 -13.82
N ARG A 200 -25.47 5.49 -13.03
CA ARG A 200 -26.15 4.45 -12.26
C ARG A 200 -26.76 3.43 -13.22
#